data_AF-A0A7J6IMB4-F1
#
_entry.id   AF-A0A7J6IMB4-F1
#
_cell.length_a   1.000
_cell.length_b   1.000
_cell.length_c   1.000
_cell.angle_alpha   90.00
_cell.angle_beta   90.00
_cell.angle_gamma   90.00
#
_symmetry.space_group_name_H-M   'P 1'
#
loop_
_entity.id
_entity.type
_entity.pdbx_description
1 polymer ?
#
loop_
_entity_poly.entity_id
_entity_poly.type
_entity_poly.pdbx_seq_one_letter_code
_entity_poly.pdbx_strand_id
1 'polypeptide(L)'
;MPSTSNVPSMSNMPSTVAEIARSDLDASQACDASITYLHFEVSDVDVVSDRNNIRKLLRFVQASSSEGFEIKAEIAGKKTLLFTRVEEQPTETIRTFKGFGHNFERTYTKGLTGSTGHHRIISYHFGGMKFLMRHETDGYVADGIDPSTAENRSDIDDLPDLLGSMSVSQARNPTNSRINVVTEGNKPNDVESTLEIKTRAASRELAMEDVVPQFWLSQIPLLVVAYHRQNYFRDINLRDVKQEVRDWEATNWTILRKPACLISLIRQVVEKNGNRRAVVRYIGGPAVQLISDVQSRALPEDLYSLWDNWEPSQDGATYNRSESLDLEPTKPSPMLTTRQSDRNPDDNLARRALGSLPSTSTEDMAPFQHH
;
A
#
# COMPACT_ATOMS: atom_id res chain seq x y z
N MET A 1 18.92 -67.86 1.27
CA MET A 1 19.40 -66.49 1.01
C MET A 1 18.56 -65.87 -0.09
N PRO A 2 17.85 -64.77 0.17
CA PRO A 2 17.36 -63.91 -0.89
C PRO A 2 17.91 -62.47 -0.77
N SER A 3 18.33 -61.97 -1.93
CA SER A 3 18.17 -60.62 -2.50
C SER A 3 18.40 -59.37 -1.65
N THR A 4 19.43 -58.61 -2.07
CA THR A 4 19.79 -57.24 -1.73
C THR A 4 18.94 -56.16 -2.42
N SER A 5 18.87 -54.99 -1.77
CA SER A 5 18.58 -53.63 -2.30
C SER A 5 17.14 -53.35 -2.74
N ASN A 6 16.48 -52.23 -2.41
CA ASN A 6 16.92 -50.85 -2.25
C ASN A 6 16.11 -50.16 -1.14
N VAL A 7 16.79 -49.47 -0.22
CA VAL A 7 16.16 -48.45 0.64
C VAL A 7 16.66 -47.09 0.14
N PRO A 8 15.79 -46.14 -0.23
CA PRO A 8 16.24 -44.80 -0.57
C PRO A 8 16.75 -44.10 0.69
N SER A 9 17.95 -43.52 0.58
CA SER A 9 18.55 -42.62 1.56
C SER A 9 17.58 -41.47 1.89
N MET A 10 17.08 -41.46 3.12
CA MET A 10 16.48 -40.29 3.76
C MET A 10 17.58 -39.45 4.39
N SER A 11 18.23 -38.58 3.60
CA SER A 11 19.07 -37.53 4.19
C SER A 11 19.17 -36.36 3.22
N ASN A 12 18.18 -35.47 3.29
CA ASN A 12 18.30 -34.03 3.04
C ASN A 12 16.99 -33.36 3.48
N MET A 13 16.67 -33.48 4.77
CA MET A 13 15.74 -32.53 5.40
C MET A 13 16.60 -31.36 5.87
N PRO A 14 16.30 -30.11 5.46
CA PRO A 14 17.01 -28.97 6.02
C PRO A 14 16.72 -28.90 7.52
N SER A 15 17.77 -28.76 8.34
CA SER A 15 17.63 -28.73 9.80
C SER A 15 16.86 -27.47 10.21
N THR A 16 15.65 -27.65 10.74
CA THR A 16 14.88 -26.58 11.38
C THR A 16 15.68 -26.04 12.58
N VAL A 17 15.84 -24.72 12.65
CA VAL A 17 16.57 -24.03 13.72
C VAL A 17 15.64 -23.64 14.86
N ALA A 18 14.36 -23.34 14.58
CA ALA A 18 13.33 -23.10 15.59
C ALA A 18 11.91 -23.30 15.05
N GLU A 19 10.95 -23.48 15.95
CA GLU A 19 9.52 -23.33 15.68
C GLU A 19 8.94 -22.25 16.59
N ILE A 20 8.05 -21.41 16.05
CA ILE A 20 7.32 -20.40 16.83
C ILE A 20 5.84 -20.76 16.76
N ALA A 21 5.27 -21.19 17.88
CA ALA A 21 3.87 -21.56 17.97
C ALA A 21 2.99 -20.32 18.20
N ARG A 22 1.74 -20.37 17.71
CA ARG A 22 0.75 -19.31 17.97
C ARG A 22 0.52 -19.06 19.46
N SER A 23 0.63 -20.10 20.29
CA SER A 23 0.52 -20.00 21.75
C SER A 23 1.60 -19.12 22.38
N ASP A 24 2.78 -19.05 21.78
CA ASP A 24 3.91 -18.28 22.32
C ASP A 24 3.66 -16.77 22.21
N LEU A 25 2.77 -16.37 21.29
CA LEU A 25 2.39 -14.97 21.06
C LEU A 25 1.44 -14.42 22.13
N ASP A 26 0.79 -15.30 22.91
CA ASP A 26 -0.14 -14.89 23.98
C ASP A 26 0.57 -14.58 25.30
N ALA A 27 1.78 -15.13 25.51
CA ALA A 27 2.59 -14.98 26.72
C ALA A 27 3.50 -13.73 26.72
N SER A 28 3.61 -13.03 25.60
CA SER A 28 4.47 -11.85 25.48
C SER A 28 3.79 -10.60 26.08
N GLN A 29 4.40 -10.02 27.12
CA GLN A 29 4.03 -8.72 27.66
C GLN A 29 4.82 -7.62 26.94
N ALA A 30 4.08 -6.69 26.33
CA ALA A 30 4.50 -5.46 25.67
C ALA A 30 4.98 -5.58 24.20
N CYS A 31 4.02 -5.49 23.27
CA CYS A 31 4.22 -4.96 21.92
C CYS A 31 3.07 -3.96 21.68
N ASP A 32 3.41 -2.69 21.42
CA ASP A 32 2.45 -1.61 21.18
C ASP A 32 2.24 -1.39 19.68
N ALA A 33 1.00 -1.15 19.24
CA ALA A 33 0.63 -0.98 17.84
C ALA A 33 0.26 0.50 17.60
N SER A 34 1.17 1.27 17.02
CA SER A 34 0.98 2.69 16.72
C SER A 34 1.89 3.11 15.56
N ILE A 35 1.32 3.79 14.55
CA ILE A 35 1.96 4.20 13.30
C ILE A 35 2.27 5.71 13.34
N THR A 36 3.55 6.09 13.15
CA THR A 36 4.01 7.50 13.03
C THR A 36 5.08 7.67 11.94
N TYR A 37 5.16 8.85 11.30
CA TYR A 37 6.10 9.18 10.20
C TYR A 37 7.41 9.84 10.71
N LEU A 38 8.58 9.50 10.15
CA LEU A 38 9.90 10.03 10.56
C LEU A 38 10.88 10.24 9.37
N HIS A 39 11.93 11.02 9.63
CA HIS A 39 13.14 11.18 8.80
C HIS A 39 13.79 9.81 8.48
N PHE A 40 14.28 9.65 7.24
CA PHE A 40 14.74 8.35 6.72
C PHE A 40 16.25 8.15 6.88
N GLU A 41 16.60 7.21 7.74
CA GLU A 41 17.96 6.68 7.90
C GLU A 41 17.88 5.16 7.86
N VAL A 42 18.61 4.54 6.93
CA VAL A 42 18.47 3.10 6.66
C VAL A 42 18.89 2.23 7.85
N SER A 43 19.86 2.69 8.63
CA SER A 43 20.37 2.02 9.83
C SER A 43 19.41 2.06 11.03
N ASP A 44 18.48 3.01 11.03
CA ASP A 44 17.45 3.14 12.07
C ASP A 44 16.26 2.20 11.81
N VAL A 45 16.08 1.72 10.57
CA VAL A 45 15.01 0.79 10.20
C VAL A 45 15.18 -0.57 10.89
N ASP A 46 14.13 -1.06 11.53
CA ASP A 46 14.12 -2.38 12.17
C ASP A 46 13.67 -3.48 11.22
N VAL A 47 12.70 -3.19 10.33
CA VAL A 47 12.12 -4.17 9.42
C VAL A 47 11.96 -3.57 8.02
N VAL A 48 12.53 -4.23 7.02
CA VAL A 48 12.27 -3.95 5.60
C VAL A 48 11.48 -5.12 5.02
N SER A 49 10.33 -4.84 4.44
CA SER A 49 9.46 -5.89 3.89
C SER A 49 8.56 -5.36 2.78
N ASP A 50 7.78 -6.25 2.18
CA ASP A 50 6.61 -5.87 1.40
C ASP A 50 5.30 -6.22 2.13
N ARG A 51 4.21 -5.64 1.66
CA ARG A 51 2.85 -5.91 2.16
C ARG A 51 2.50 -7.39 2.10
N ASN A 52 2.97 -8.14 1.10
CA ASN A 52 2.60 -9.54 0.91
C ASN A 52 3.11 -10.41 2.05
N ASN A 53 4.39 -10.25 2.41
CA ASN A 53 5.02 -10.96 3.52
C ASN A 53 4.31 -10.66 4.85
N ILE A 54 4.03 -9.39 5.15
CA ILE A 54 3.35 -9.04 6.40
C ILE A 54 1.90 -9.55 6.41
N ARG A 55 1.20 -9.54 5.28
CA ARG A 55 -0.13 -10.14 5.14
C ARG A 55 -0.10 -11.67 5.38
N LYS A 56 0.92 -12.39 4.91
CA LYS A 56 1.11 -13.83 5.19
C LYS A 56 1.27 -14.09 6.69
N LEU A 57 2.09 -13.29 7.38
CA LEU A 57 2.26 -13.37 8.84
C LEU A 57 0.97 -13.02 9.59
N LEU A 58 0.22 -12.01 9.14
CA LEU A 58 -1.08 -11.64 9.70
C LEU A 58 -2.11 -12.78 9.55
N ARG A 59 -2.18 -13.41 8.38
CA ARG A 59 -3.06 -14.57 8.14
C ARG A 59 -2.71 -15.74 9.05
N PHE A 60 -1.42 -15.98 9.28
CA PHE A 60 -0.96 -17.02 10.20
C PHE A 60 -1.49 -16.77 11.63
N VAL A 61 -1.29 -15.56 12.18
CA VAL A 61 -1.73 -15.28 13.56
C VAL A 61 -3.25 -15.29 13.72
N GLN A 62 -3.98 -14.89 12.68
CA GLN A 62 -5.45 -14.91 12.64
C GLN A 62 -6.01 -16.33 12.46
N ALA A 63 -5.15 -17.30 12.11
CA ALA A 63 -5.56 -18.64 11.69
C ALA A 63 -6.62 -18.61 10.57
N SER A 64 -6.59 -17.58 9.72
CA SER A 64 -7.58 -17.38 8.65
C SER A 64 -7.28 -18.20 7.40
N SER A 65 -6.14 -18.90 7.37
CA SER A 65 -5.79 -19.79 6.27
C SER A 65 -4.80 -20.88 6.66
N SER A 66 -4.93 -22.04 6.02
CA SER A 66 -3.96 -23.14 6.04
C SER A 66 -3.01 -23.13 4.83
N GLU A 67 -3.13 -22.15 3.93
CA GLU A 67 -2.25 -22.00 2.79
C GLU A 67 -0.81 -21.78 3.25
N GLY A 68 0.10 -22.65 2.80
CA GLY A 68 1.51 -22.54 3.14
C GLY A 68 2.18 -21.31 2.54
N PHE A 69 3.28 -20.88 3.14
CA PHE A 69 4.10 -19.82 2.57
C PHE A 69 5.56 -19.95 3.01
N GLU A 70 6.43 -19.30 2.23
CA GLU A 70 7.82 -19.08 2.59
C GLU A 70 8.15 -17.58 2.50
N ILE A 71 9.00 -17.13 3.43
CA ILE A 71 9.57 -15.79 3.45
C ILE A 71 11.04 -15.94 3.82
N LYS A 72 11.95 -15.40 3.01
CA LYS A 72 13.37 -15.33 3.40
C LYS A 72 13.56 -14.19 4.39
N ALA A 73 14.28 -14.45 5.45
CA ALA A 73 14.61 -13.54 6.53
C ALA A 73 16.12 -13.42 6.66
N GLU A 74 16.66 -12.21 6.65
CA GLU A 74 18.08 -11.93 6.81
C GLU A 74 18.27 -10.73 7.73
N ILE A 75 19.32 -10.73 8.57
CA ILE A 75 19.70 -9.51 9.29
C ILE A 75 20.79 -8.75 8.53
N ALA A 76 20.46 -7.53 8.10
CA ALA A 76 21.39 -6.56 7.56
C ALA A 76 21.97 -5.67 8.67
N GLY A 77 23.25 -5.35 8.58
CA GLY A 77 23.97 -4.57 9.58
C GLY A 77 23.84 -5.13 10.99
N LYS A 78 23.61 -4.23 11.93
CA LYS A 78 23.49 -4.59 13.35
C LYS A 78 22.14 -5.24 13.67
N LYS A 79 21.03 -4.75 13.09
CA LYS A 79 19.68 -5.06 13.59
C LYS A 79 18.57 -5.25 12.55
N THR A 80 18.76 -4.81 11.30
CA THR A 80 17.63 -4.65 10.36
C THR A 80 17.21 -6.00 9.81
N LEU A 81 15.97 -6.41 10.07
CA LEU A 81 15.38 -7.62 9.51
C LEU A 81 14.86 -7.34 8.09
N LEU A 82 15.44 -8.01 7.11
CA LEU A 82 15.00 -8.00 5.71
C LEU A 82 14.10 -9.21 5.44
N PHE A 83 12.86 -8.96 5.04
CA PHE A 83 11.97 -9.99 4.50
C PHE A 83 11.93 -9.94 2.98
N THR A 84 12.39 -11.02 2.35
CA THR A 84 12.34 -11.20 0.90
C THR A 84 11.22 -12.17 0.53
N ARG A 85 10.35 -11.73 -0.37
CA ARG A 85 9.23 -12.51 -0.89
C ARG A 85 9.74 -13.76 -1.62
N VAL A 86 9.19 -14.92 -1.26
CA VAL A 86 9.37 -16.18 -1.98
C VAL A 86 8.03 -16.54 -2.61
N GLU A 87 8.03 -16.70 -3.94
CA GLU A 87 6.87 -17.14 -4.71
C GLU A 87 7.20 -18.49 -5.34
N GLU A 88 6.39 -19.51 -5.06
CA GLU A 88 6.57 -20.85 -5.64
C GLU A 88 6.29 -20.84 -7.16
N GLN A 89 5.42 -19.94 -7.63
CA GLN A 89 5.05 -19.78 -9.03
C GLN A 89 5.05 -18.29 -9.41
N PRO A 90 6.04 -17.79 -10.18
CA PRO A 90 6.03 -16.41 -10.66
C PRO A 90 4.94 -16.15 -11.71
N THR A 91 4.28 -17.20 -12.19
CA THR A 91 3.23 -17.16 -13.21
C THR A 91 1.99 -17.86 -12.72
N GLU A 92 0.86 -17.18 -12.79
CA GLU A 92 -0.43 -17.77 -12.45
C GLU A 92 -1.17 -18.16 -13.73
N THR A 93 -1.45 -19.46 -13.92
CA THR A 93 -2.28 -19.89 -15.06
C THR A 93 -3.74 -19.65 -14.73
N ILE A 94 -4.33 -18.63 -15.36
CA ILE A 94 -5.76 -18.30 -15.24
C ILE A 94 -6.57 -19.33 -16.05
N ARG A 95 -6.96 -20.44 -15.42
CA ARG A 95 -7.81 -21.47 -16.05
C ARG A 95 -9.29 -21.09 -16.09
N THR A 96 -9.70 -20.14 -15.27
CA THR A 96 -11.09 -19.65 -15.12
C THR A 96 -11.10 -18.13 -15.04
N PHE A 97 -12.20 -17.50 -15.45
CA PHE A 97 -12.36 -16.04 -15.42
C PHE A 97 -12.04 -15.46 -14.03
N LYS A 98 -11.11 -14.49 -13.98
CA LYS A 98 -10.60 -13.88 -12.73
C LYS A 98 -11.12 -12.48 -12.42
N GLY A 99 -12.12 -12.02 -13.16
CA GLY A 99 -12.66 -10.68 -12.99
C GLY A 99 -12.15 -9.71 -14.04
N PHE A 100 -12.49 -8.45 -13.81
CA PHE A 100 -12.27 -7.35 -14.75
C PHE A 100 -11.27 -6.30 -14.21
N GLY A 101 -10.58 -6.59 -13.10
CA GLY A 101 -9.70 -5.65 -12.37
C GLY A 101 -8.70 -4.92 -13.26
N HIS A 102 -7.75 -5.65 -13.85
CA HIS A 102 -6.71 -5.05 -14.71
C HIS A 102 -7.28 -4.26 -15.90
N ASN A 103 -8.39 -4.73 -16.48
CA ASN A 103 -9.03 -4.01 -17.58
C ASN A 103 -9.71 -2.72 -17.10
N PHE A 104 -10.33 -2.76 -15.92
CA PHE A 104 -10.91 -1.59 -15.28
C PHE A 104 -9.82 -0.57 -14.95
N GLU A 105 -8.74 -0.99 -14.28
CA GLU A 105 -7.58 -0.14 -13.98
C GLU A 105 -7.06 0.53 -15.25
N ARG A 106 -6.76 -0.24 -16.30
CA ARG A 106 -6.28 0.30 -17.58
C ARG A 106 -7.23 1.32 -18.22
N THR A 107 -8.54 1.14 -18.05
CA THR A 107 -9.55 1.99 -18.68
C THR A 107 -9.82 3.27 -17.87
N TYR A 108 -9.77 3.17 -16.54
CA TYR A 108 -10.18 4.23 -15.62
C TYR A 108 -9.00 4.96 -14.95
N THR A 109 -7.76 4.55 -15.19
CA THR A 109 -6.57 5.27 -14.73
C THR A 109 -5.73 5.76 -15.91
N LYS A 110 -4.99 6.85 -15.68
CA LYS A 110 -3.95 7.35 -16.58
C LYS A 110 -2.60 6.99 -15.98
N GLY A 111 -1.71 6.41 -16.78
CA GLY A 111 -0.41 5.94 -16.31
C GLY A 111 0.67 6.08 -17.36
N LEU A 112 1.92 5.88 -16.94
CA LEU A 112 3.08 5.91 -17.83
C LEU A 112 3.04 4.74 -18.81
N THR A 113 3.19 5.03 -20.10
CA THR A 113 3.24 4.00 -21.15
C THR A 113 4.43 3.06 -20.90
N GLY A 114 4.18 1.75 -20.92
CA GLY A 114 5.20 0.73 -20.65
C GLY A 114 5.43 0.44 -19.16
N SER A 115 4.76 1.16 -18.24
CA SER A 115 4.75 0.79 -16.83
C SER A 115 3.93 -0.49 -16.61
N THR A 116 4.49 -1.44 -15.85
CA THR A 116 3.82 -2.70 -15.49
C THR A 116 3.21 -2.67 -14.09
N GLY A 117 3.41 -1.59 -13.34
CA GLY A 117 2.89 -1.44 -11.99
C GLY A 117 3.58 -0.30 -11.25
N HIS A 118 2.89 0.29 -10.27
CA HIS A 118 3.42 1.36 -9.44
C HIS A 118 3.54 0.88 -7.99
N HIS A 119 4.69 1.09 -7.38
CA HIS A 119 4.94 0.68 -6.01
C HIS A 119 5.39 1.86 -5.17
N ARG A 120 4.82 1.98 -3.98
CA ARG A 120 5.22 2.95 -2.97
C ARG A 120 6.04 2.27 -1.89
N ILE A 121 6.93 3.05 -1.30
CA ILE A 121 7.67 2.67 -0.10
C ILE A 121 7.25 3.66 0.98
N ILE A 122 6.65 3.14 2.05
CA ILE A 122 6.17 3.93 3.19
C ILE A 122 6.98 3.56 4.44
N SER A 123 7.13 4.52 5.34
CA SER A 123 7.76 4.32 6.64
C SER A 123 6.74 4.56 7.73
N TYR A 124 6.65 3.63 8.68
CA TYR A 124 5.79 3.77 9.85
C TYR A 124 6.29 2.94 11.03
N HIS A 125 5.70 3.16 12.21
CA HIS A 125 5.98 2.36 13.41
C HIS A 125 4.93 1.28 13.60
N PHE A 126 5.34 0.10 14.04
CA PHE A 126 4.42 -0.97 14.40
C PHE A 126 5.10 -1.94 15.35
N GLY A 127 4.47 -2.30 16.47
CA GLY A 127 5.09 -3.21 17.44
C GLY A 127 6.31 -2.63 18.13
N GLY A 128 6.45 -1.30 18.20
CA GLY A 128 7.69 -0.63 18.62
C GLY A 128 8.86 -0.73 17.64
N MET A 129 8.64 -1.22 16.42
CA MET A 129 9.64 -1.33 15.36
C MET A 129 9.38 -0.31 14.26
N LYS A 130 10.45 0.26 13.69
CA LYS A 130 10.39 1.11 12.49
C LYS A 130 10.36 0.24 11.23
N PHE A 131 9.24 0.27 10.52
CA PHE A 131 9.03 -0.44 9.26
C PHE A 131 9.36 0.43 8.06
N LEU A 132 10.00 -0.19 7.06
CA LEU A 132 10.04 0.29 5.69
C LEU A 132 9.28 -0.73 4.82
N MET A 133 8.08 -0.35 4.38
CA MET A 133 7.16 -1.25 3.69
C MET A 133 6.98 -0.85 2.24
N ARG A 134 7.20 -1.80 1.33
CA ARG A 134 6.82 -1.69 -0.08
C ARG A 134 5.42 -2.24 -0.32
N HIS A 135 4.60 -1.53 -1.08
CA HIS A 135 3.32 -2.06 -1.59
C HIS A 135 3.02 -1.55 -2.99
N GLU A 136 2.24 -2.32 -3.76
CA GLU A 136 1.63 -1.85 -5.00
C GLU A 136 0.51 -0.84 -4.68
N THR A 137 0.36 0.17 -5.54
CA THR A 137 -0.68 1.19 -5.43
C THR A 137 -1.36 1.34 -6.78
N ASP A 138 -2.69 1.26 -6.81
CA ASP A 138 -3.45 1.21 -8.07
C ASP A 138 -3.59 2.61 -8.71
N GLY A 139 -3.56 3.66 -7.90
CA GLY A 139 -3.58 5.03 -8.40
C GLY A 139 -3.55 6.10 -7.31
N TYR A 140 -3.81 7.33 -7.74
CA TYR A 140 -4.02 8.48 -6.86
C TYR A 140 -4.98 9.46 -7.52
N VAL A 141 -5.61 10.33 -6.73
CA VAL A 141 -6.40 11.47 -7.21
C VAL A 141 -5.48 12.68 -7.37
N ALA A 142 -5.38 13.25 -8.57
CA ALA A 142 -4.55 14.43 -8.80
C ALA A 142 -5.14 15.70 -8.14
N ASP A 143 -4.27 16.56 -7.62
CA ASP A 143 -4.66 17.83 -7.00
C ASP A 143 -5.49 18.70 -7.96
N GLY A 144 -6.57 19.31 -7.44
CA GLY A 144 -7.49 20.14 -8.22
C GLY A 144 -8.74 19.44 -8.76
N ILE A 145 -8.89 18.14 -8.52
CA ILE A 145 -10.12 17.39 -8.81
C ILE A 145 -10.95 17.27 -7.53
N ASP A 146 -11.88 18.20 -7.31
CA ASP A 146 -12.88 18.09 -6.25
C ASP A 146 -13.89 16.99 -6.63
N PRO A 147 -14.00 15.88 -5.85
CA PRO A 147 -14.91 14.78 -6.17
C PRO A 147 -16.39 15.19 -6.19
N SER A 148 -16.75 16.35 -5.63
CA SER A 148 -18.11 16.89 -5.69
C SER A 148 -18.45 17.64 -6.98
N THR A 149 -17.47 17.87 -7.87
CA THR A 149 -17.63 18.66 -9.11
C THR A 149 -17.58 17.85 -10.40
N ALA A 150 -17.55 16.51 -10.31
CA ALA A 150 -17.37 15.60 -11.43
C ALA A 150 -18.53 15.54 -12.44
N GLU A 151 -19.59 16.34 -12.29
CA GLU A 151 -20.74 16.31 -13.20
C GLU A 151 -20.62 17.24 -14.43
N ASN A 152 -19.68 18.19 -14.50
CA ASN A 152 -19.61 19.09 -15.66
C ASN A 152 -18.22 19.70 -15.93
N ARG A 153 -17.23 18.91 -16.36
CA ARG A 153 -16.03 19.47 -17.03
C ARG A 153 -15.59 18.61 -18.20
N SER A 154 -15.59 19.21 -19.39
CA SER A 154 -15.08 18.64 -20.65
C SER A 154 -13.62 19.02 -20.93
N ASP A 155 -12.94 19.68 -20.00
CA ASP A 155 -11.55 20.11 -20.18
C ASP A 155 -10.59 19.07 -19.56
N ILE A 156 -10.34 17.98 -20.30
CA ILE A 156 -9.46 16.85 -19.92
C ILE A 156 -8.19 16.80 -20.82
N ASP A 157 -7.95 17.81 -21.64
CA ASP A 157 -6.84 17.81 -22.63
C ASP A 157 -5.49 18.33 -22.10
N ASP A 158 -5.42 18.94 -20.92
CA ASP A 158 -4.16 19.55 -20.40
C ASP A 158 -3.33 18.64 -19.48
N LEU A 159 -3.86 17.48 -19.06
CA LEU A 159 -3.14 16.54 -18.18
C LEU A 159 -1.96 15.79 -18.84
N PRO A 160 -1.98 15.47 -20.15
CA PRO A 160 -0.83 14.88 -20.84
C PRO A 160 0.41 15.79 -20.81
N ASP A 161 0.22 17.12 -20.89
CA ASP A 161 1.33 18.09 -20.89
C ASP A 161 1.97 18.23 -19.49
N LEU A 162 1.18 18.08 -18.43
CA LEU A 162 1.70 18.06 -17.06
C LEU A 162 2.60 16.83 -16.81
N LEU A 163 2.22 15.66 -17.32
CA LEU A 163 3.04 14.44 -17.27
C LEU A 163 4.24 14.51 -18.23
N GLY A 164 4.10 15.20 -19.38
CA GLY A 164 5.18 15.42 -20.34
C GLY A 164 6.24 16.40 -19.86
N SER A 165 5.91 17.29 -18.92
CA SER A 165 6.83 18.28 -18.33
C SER A 165 7.80 17.71 -17.28
N MET A 166 7.66 16.43 -16.93
CA MET A 166 8.50 15.76 -15.94
C MET A 166 9.93 15.63 -16.47
N SER A 167 10.81 16.53 -16.03
CA SER A 167 12.23 16.50 -16.39
C SER A 167 12.94 15.38 -15.65
N VAL A 168 13.28 14.33 -16.40
CA VAL A 168 14.06 13.18 -15.95
C VAL A 168 15.54 13.56 -15.86
N SER A 169 16.08 13.58 -14.65
CA SER A 169 17.52 13.73 -14.44
C SER A 169 18.14 12.36 -14.10
N GLN A 170 19.16 11.97 -14.86
CA GLN A 170 19.83 10.69 -14.67
C GLN A 170 20.92 10.85 -13.61
N ALA A 171 20.64 10.44 -12.37
CA ALA A 171 21.67 10.32 -11.34
C ALA A 171 22.49 9.04 -11.60
N ARG A 172 23.77 9.18 -11.94
CA ARG A 172 24.70 8.05 -11.99
C ARG A 172 25.05 7.65 -10.55
N ASN A 173 24.31 6.67 -10.02
CA ASN A 173 24.70 6.02 -8.76
C ASN A 173 25.91 5.11 -9.01
N PRO A 174 26.88 5.04 -8.07
CA PRO A 174 28.08 4.22 -8.20
C PRO A 174 27.84 2.71 -7.98
N THR A 175 26.59 2.28 -7.81
CA THR A 175 26.26 0.88 -7.56
C THR A 175 26.25 0.11 -8.87
N ASN A 176 26.81 -1.11 -8.85
CA ASN A 176 26.96 -2.00 -10.01
C ASN A 176 25.61 -2.66 -10.40
N SER A 177 24.50 -1.95 -10.19
CA SER A 177 23.14 -2.45 -10.32
C SER A 177 22.67 -2.31 -11.77
N ARG A 178 22.01 -3.36 -12.29
CA ARG A 178 21.33 -3.34 -13.60
C ARG A 178 20.07 -2.46 -13.61
N ILE A 179 19.87 -1.64 -12.57
CA ILE A 179 18.68 -0.82 -12.36
C ILE A 179 19.07 0.63 -12.65
N ASN A 180 18.49 1.19 -13.70
CA ASN A 180 18.59 2.62 -13.96
C ASN A 180 17.64 3.35 -13.01
N VAL A 181 18.20 3.98 -11.98
CA VAL A 181 17.44 4.87 -11.09
C VAL A 181 17.30 6.22 -11.78
N VAL A 182 16.07 6.56 -12.12
CA VAL A 182 15.70 7.88 -12.64
C VAL A 182 15.16 8.69 -11.46
N THR A 183 15.80 9.83 -11.20
CA THR A 183 15.32 10.76 -10.17
C THR A 183 14.55 11.88 -10.86
N GLU A 184 13.25 11.92 -10.61
CA GLU A 184 12.40 13.04 -10.98
C GLU A 184 12.40 14.06 -9.85
N GLY A 185 12.57 15.34 -10.18
CA GLY A 185 12.63 16.44 -9.20
C GLY A 185 11.28 16.80 -8.57
N ASN A 186 10.24 16.01 -8.82
CA ASN A 186 8.90 16.27 -8.33
C ASN A 186 8.71 15.68 -6.92
N LYS A 187 7.97 16.39 -6.08
CA LYS A 187 7.55 15.85 -4.79
C LYS A 187 6.71 14.59 -5.03
N PRO A 188 6.89 13.50 -4.26
CA PRO A 188 5.99 12.37 -4.31
C PRO A 188 4.54 12.81 -4.11
N ASN A 189 3.60 12.21 -4.83
CA ASN A 189 2.16 12.45 -4.60
C ASN A 189 1.82 12.18 -3.13
N ASP A 190 0.97 13.03 -2.56
CA ASP A 190 0.54 12.90 -1.17
C ASP A 190 -0.05 11.51 -0.91
N VAL A 191 0.33 10.89 0.20
CA VAL A 191 -0.25 9.61 0.64
C VAL A 191 -1.77 9.74 0.76
N GLU A 192 -2.27 10.90 1.19
CA GLU A 192 -3.70 11.19 1.34
C GLU A 192 -4.47 11.11 0.01
N SER A 193 -3.79 11.23 -1.12
CA SER A 193 -4.39 11.13 -2.46
C SER A 193 -4.41 9.71 -3.03
N THR A 194 -3.72 8.75 -2.40
CA THR A 194 -3.56 7.39 -2.94
C THR A 194 -4.83 6.56 -2.80
N LEU A 195 -5.06 5.66 -3.77
CA LEU A 195 -6.24 4.82 -3.80
C LEU A 195 -5.93 3.37 -4.18
N GLU A 196 -6.80 2.47 -3.71
CA GLU A 196 -6.92 1.09 -4.20
C GLU A 196 -8.21 0.94 -5.01
N ILE A 197 -8.19 0.12 -6.06
CA ILE A 197 -9.32 -0.21 -6.91
C ILE A 197 -9.76 -1.65 -6.62
N LYS A 198 -11.05 -1.87 -6.38
CA LYS A 198 -11.67 -3.19 -6.29
C LYS A 198 -12.84 -3.31 -7.24
N THR A 199 -12.82 -4.36 -8.08
CA THR A 199 -13.98 -4.73 -8.91
C THR A 199 -14.77 -5.86 -8.26
N ARG A 200 -16.10 -5.77 -8.30
CA ARG A 200 -17.01 -6.81 -7.79
C ARG A 200 -18.23 -6.99 -8.70
N ALA A 201 -18.79 -8.19 -8.72
CA ALA A 201 -20.09 -8.39 -9.34
C ALA A 201 -21.15 -7.64 -8.51
N ALA A 202 -22.08 -6.92 -9.14
CA ALA A 202 -23.08 -6.14 -8.40
C ALA A 202 -24.06 -6.97 -7.55
N SER A 203 -24.05 -8.30 -7.72
CA SER A 203 -24.77 -9.25 -6.86
C SER A 203 -24.02 -9.60 -5.58
N ARG A 204 -22.78 -9.11 -5.40
CA ARG A 204 -21.91 -9.38 -4.26
C ARG A 204 -21.30 -8.08 -3.77
N GLU A 205 -21.82 -7.58 -2.66
CA GLU A 205 -21.25 -6.41 -2.00
C GLU A 205 -19.82 -6.68 -1.54
N LEU A 206 -18.99 -5.65 -1.53
CA LEU A 206 -17.64 -5.74 -1.00
C LEU A 206 -17.69 -5.78 0.53
N ALA A 207 -17.39 -6.93 1.10
CA ALA A 207 -17.09 -7.08 2.51
C ALA A 207 -15.84 -6.27 2.88
N MET A 208 -15.99 -5.27 3.75
CA MET A 208 -14.86 -4.40 4.14
C MET A 208 -13.84 -5.18 4.97
N GLU A 209 -14.28 -6.12 5.79
CA GLU A 209 -13.43 -7.02 6.57
C GLU A 209 -12.40 -7.80 5.74
N ASP A 210 -12.70 -8.05 4.46
CA ASP A 210 -11.80 -8.77 3.54
C ASP A 210 -10.68 -7.88 2.99
N VAL A 211 -10.86 -6.56 2.98
CA VAL A 211 -9.96 -5.60 2.33
C VAL A 211 -9.29 -4.64 3.30
N VAL A 212 -9.91 -4.33 4.44
CA VAL A 212 -9.34 -3.42 5.44
C VAL A 212 -7.95 -3.84 5.94
N PRO A 213 -7.63 -5.13 6.17
CA PRO A 213 -6.27 -5.52 6.52
C PRO A 213 -5.23 -5.10 5.47
N GLN A 214 -5.61 -5.09 4.19
CA GLN A 214 -4.74 -4.63 3.10
C GLN A 214 -4.52 -3.12 3.18
N PHE A 215 -5.57 -2.34 3.46
CA PHE A 215 -5.49 -0.88 3.58
C PHE A 215 -4.73 -0.46 4.82
N TRP A 216 -4.95 -1.14 5.95
CA TRP A 216 -4.20 -0.93 7.17
C TRP A 216 -2.70 -1.20 6.97
N LEU A 217 -2.30 -2.26 6.26
CA LEU A 217 -0.88 -2.47 5.95
C LEU A 217 -0.31 -1.42 4.99
N SER A 218 -1.09 -0.99 4.00
CA SER A 218 -0.61 -0.09 2.94
C SER A 218 -0.77 1.39 3.27
N GLN A 219 -1.47 1.72 4.36
CA GLN A 219 -1.87 3.09 4.73
C GLN A 219 -2.57 3.83 3.57
N ILE A 220 -3.38 3.09 2.79
CA ILE A 220 -4.14 3.67 1.67
C ILE A 220 -5.45 4.27 2.21
N PRO A 221 -5.72 5.56 1.96
CA PRO A 221 -6.88 6.28 2.51
C PRO A 221 -8.14 6.18 1.65
N LEU A 222 -7.99 5.94 0.34
CA LEU A 222 -9.11 5.94 -0.60
C LEU A 222 -9.34 4.57 -1.24
N LEU A 223 -10.61 4.26 -1.46
CA LEU A 223 -11.05 3.05 -2.14
C LEU A 223 -12.00 3.39 -3.29
N VAL A 224 -11.68 2.92 -4.48
CA VAL A 224 -12.61 2.86 -5.61
C VAL A 224 -13.22 1.47 -5.66
N VAL A 225 -14.54 1.37 -5.52
CA VAL A 225 -15.28 0.12 -5.74
C VAL A 225 -16.11 0.23 -7.00
N ALA A 226 -15.84 -0.64 -7.96
CA ALA A 226 -16.56 -0.70 -9.23
C ALA A 226 -17.38 -1.99 -9.33
N TYR A 227 -18.70 -1.86 -9.35
CA TYR A 227 -19.63 -2.96 -9.48
C TYR A 227 -20.04 -3.19 -10.93
N HIS A 228 -19.89 -4.43 -11.40
CA HIS A 228 -20.26 -4.82 -12.76
C HIS A 228 -21.55 -5.66 -12.81
N ARG A 229 -22.38 -5.40 -13.83
CA ARG A 229 -23.53 -6.22 -14.23
C ARG A 229 -23.39 -6.58 -15.70
N GLN A 230 -23.46 -7.87 -16.04
CA GLN A 230 -23.34 -8.34 -17.44
C GLN A 230 -22.11 -7.75 -18.16
N ASN A 231 -20.96 -7.69 -17.47
CA ASN A 231 -19.69 -7.17 -17.97
C ASN A 231 -19.60 -5.64 -18.18
N TYR A 232 -20.61 -4.88 -17.74
CA TYR A 232 -20.57 -3.41 -17.73
C TYR A 232 -20.44 -2.89 -16.30
N PHE A 233 -19.52 -1.96 -16.09
CA PHE A 233 -19.44 -1.17 -14.86
C PHE A 233 -20.39 0.01 -14.98
N ARG A 234 -21.31 0.14 -14.03
CA ARG A 234 -22.28 1.25 -13.97
C ARG A 234 -22.29 1.98 -12.63
N ASP A 235 -21.70 1.36 -11.62
CA ASP A 235 -21.73 1.83 -10.25
C ASP A 235 -20.28 1.82 -9.75
N ILE A 236 -19.66 3.01 -9.77
CA ILE A 236 -18.25 3.23 -9.46
C ILE A 236 -18.22 4.27 -8.35
N ASN A 237 -17.76 3.86 -7.17
CA ASN A 237 -17.79 4.70 -5.98
C ASN A 237 -16.38 4.93 -5.48
N LEU A 238 -15.98 6.19 -5.37
CA LEU A 238 -14.81 6.61 -4.60
C LEU A 238 -15.24 6.84 -3.15
N ARG A 239 -14.50 6.27 -2.21
CA ARG A 239 -14.76 6.36 -0.77
C ARG A 239 -13.48 6.68 -0.02
N ASP A 240 -13.57 7.57 0.96
CA ASP A 240 -12.59 7.66 2.04
C ASP A 240 -12.85 6.51 3.01
N VAL A 241 -11.81 5.74 3.34
CA VAL A 241 -11.89 4.57 4.22
C VAL A 241 -11.05 4.72 5.50
N LYS A 242 -10.54 5.92 5.79
CA LYS A 242 -9.66 6.16 6.95
C LYS A 242 -10.35 5.83 8.27
N GLN A 243 -11.63 6.20 8.40
CA GLN A 243 -12.36 5.93 9.64
C GLN A 243 -12.60 4.42 9.81
N GLU A 244 -13.02 3.72 8.75
CA GLU A 244 -13.20 2.27 8.78
C GLU A 244 -11.90 1.53 9.12
N VAL A 245 -10.75 1.98 8.61
CA VAL A 245 -9.43 1.40 8.95
C VAL A 245 -9.10 1.61 10.44
N ARG A 246 -9.35 2.81 10.99
CA ARG A 246 -9.12 3.11 12.42
C ARG A 246 -10.02 2.28 13.32
N ASP A 247 -11.30 2.18 12.98
CA ASP A 247 -12.28 1.40 13.76
C ASP A 247 -11.93 -0.09 13.74
N TRP A 248 -11.47 -0.59 12.60
CA TRP A 248 -10.99 -1.96 12.48
C TRP A 248 -9.73 -2.19 13.31
N GLU A 249 -8.76 -1.28 13.28
CA GLU A 249 -7.55 -1.37 14.11
C GLU A 249 -7.90 -1.41 15.61
N ALA A 250 -8.77 -0.50 16.07
CA ALA A 250 -9.22 -0.46 17.46
C ALA A 250 -9.90 -1.77 17.89
N THR A 251 -10.68 -2.38 16.99
CA THR A 251 -11.39 -3.64 17.26
C THR A 251 -10.46 -4.86 17.18
N ASN A 252 -9.39 -4.80 16.39
CA ASN A 252 -8.47 -5.91 16.15
C ASN A 252 -7.13 -5.80 16.90
N TRP A 253 -6.93 -4.75 17.70
CA TRP A 253 -5.69 -4.45 18.43
C TRP A 253 -5.07 -5.69 19.11
N THR A 254 -5.88 -6.49 19.82
CA THR A 254 -5.41 -7.69 20.53
C THR A 254 -4.81 -8.75 19.60
N ILE A 255 -5.30 -8.83 18.36
CA ILE A 255 -4.76 -9.70 17.33
C ILE A 255 -3.55 -9.03 16.67
N LEU A 256 -3.60 -7.72 16.43
CA LEU A 256 -2.52 -6.95 15.78
C LEU A 256 -1.23 -6.89 16.61
N ARG A 257 -1.26 -7.11 17.93
CA ARG A 257 -0.03 -7.30 18.70
C ARG A 257 0.72 -8.58 18.34
N LYS A 258 0.02 -9.63 17.87
CA LYS A 258 0.60 -10.96 17.62
C LYS A 258 1.59 -10.98 16.45
N PRO A 259 1.32 -10.35 15.29
CA PRO A 259 2.30 -10.19 14.22
C PRO A 259 3.54 -9.43 14.68
N ALA A 260 3.39 -8.38 15.49
CA ALA A 260 4.52 -7.65 16.06
C ALA A 260 5.41 -8.58 16.91
N CYS A 261 4.81 -9.33 17.84
CA CYS A 261 5.52 -10.33 18.63
C CYS A 261 6.21 -11.38 17.75
N LEU A 262 5.51 -11.89 16.73
CA LEU A 262 6.04 -12.89 15.81
C LEU A 262 7.26 -12.38 15.04
N ILE A 263 7.20 -11.16 14.51
CA ILE A 263 8.30 -10.53 13.78
C ILE A 263 9.51 -10.33 14.71
N SER A 264 9.28 -9.88 15.95
CA SER A 264 10.33 -9.75 16.96
C SER A 264 10.98 -11.08 17.32
N LEU A 265 10.21 -12.16 17.42
CA LEU A 265 10.74 -13.51 17.67
C LEU A 265 11.52 -14.03 16.46
N ILE A 266 11.00 -13.85 15.25
CA ILE A 266 11.71 -14.18 14.01
C ILE A 266 13.06 -13.47 13.99
N ARG A 267 13.09 -12.16 14.24
CA ARG A 267 14.33 -11.37 14.29
C ARG A 267 15.34 -11.98 15.27
N GLN A 268 14.92 -12.24 16.51
CA GLN A 268 15.80 -12.80 17.55
C GLN A 268 16.37 -14.17 17.18
N VAL A 269 15.56 -15.05 16.59
CA VAL A 269 16.01 -16.37 16.15
C VAL A 269 17.00 -16.24 14.99
N VAL A 270 16.69 -15.40 14.00
CA VAL A 270 17.56 -15.18 12.84
C VAL A 270 18.88 -14.53 13.27
N GLU A 271 18.87 -13.55 14.18
CA GLU A 271 20.08 -12.93 14.74
C GLU A 271 21.01 -13.94 15.41
N LYS A 272 20.45 -14.95 16.09
CA LYS A 272 21.21 -16.02 16.76
C LYS A 272 21.67 -17.13 15.81
N ASN A 273 21.13 -17.19 14.60
CA ASN A 273 21.59 -18.14 13.60
C ASN A 273 23.01 -17.75 13.11
N GLY A 274 23.92 -18.71 13.00
CA GLY A 274 25.34 -18.44 12.72
C GLY A 274 25.59 -17.68 11.41
N ASN A 275 24.71 -17.83 10.41
CA ASN A 275 24.78 -17.09 9.15
C ASN A 275 23.77 -15.93 9.06
N ARG A 276 23.05 -15.64 10.16
CA ARG A 276 22.04 -14.59 10.32
C ARG A 276 20.93 -14.58 9.25
N ARG A 277 20.58 -15.77 8.74
CA ARG A 277 19.58 -15.96 7.67
C ARG A 277 18.71 -17.17 7.91
N ALA A 278 17.42 -17.08 7.59
CA ALA A 278 16.50 -18.21 7.66
C ALA A 278 15.39 -18.09 6.62
N VAL A 279 14.73 -19.21 6.32
CA VAL A 279 13.42 -19.25 5.67
C VAL A 279 12.37 -19.42 6.76
N VAL A 280 11.46 -18.46 6.86
CA VAL A 280 10.22 -18.57 7.64
C VAL A 280 9.23 -19.35 6.79
N ARG A 281 8.90 -20.56 7.22
CA ARG A 281 8.04 -21.50 6.50
C ARG A 281 6.78 -21.81 7.29
N TYR A 282 5.64 -21.77 6.63
CA TYR A 282 4.37 -22.25 7.14
C TYR A 282 3.83 -23.34 6.21
N ILE A 283 3.41 -24.47 6.77
CA ILE A 283 2.92 -25.64 6.02
C ILE A 283 1.49 -26.04 6.41
N GLY A 284 0.75 -25.15 7.07
CA GLY A 284 -0.56 -25.46 7.64
C GLY A 284 -0.43 -26.11 9.02
N GLY A 285 -0.77 -25.37 10.08
CA GLY A 285 -0.60 -25.85 11.45
C GLY A 285 -0.61 -24.76 12.52
N PRO A 286 -0.15 -25.07 13.75
CA PRO A 286 -0.12 -24.11 14.85
C PRO A 286 1.15 -23.25 14.88
N ALA A 287 2.18 -23.55 14.08
CA ALA A 287 3.49 -22.94 14.17
C ALA A 287 4.07 -22.55 12.80
N VAL A 288 4.96 -21.56 12.81
CA VAL A 288 5.91 -21.31 11.71
C VAL A 288 7.27 -21.92 12.05
N GLN A 289 7.93 -22.45 11.03
CA GLN A 289 9.26 -23.05 11.13
C GLN A 289 10.31 -22.05 10.63
N LEU A 290 11.42 -21.94 11.33
CA LEU A 290 12.58 -21.16 10.89
C LEU A 290 13.68 -22.13 10.50
N ILE A 291 13.97 -22.20 9.21
CA ILE A 291 14.92 -23.13 8.61
C ILE A 291 16.16 -22.34 8.19
N SER A 292 17.37 -22.77 8.55
CA SER A 292 18.59 -22.04 8.17
C SER A 292 18.69 -21.87 6.65
N ASP A 293 18.92 -20.64 6.16
CA ASP A 293 19.05 -20.37 4.72
C ASP A 293 20.52 -20.39 4.29
N VAL A 294 20.86 -21.32 3.40
CA VAL A 294 22.20 -21.50 2.84
C VAL A 294 22.39 -20.79 1.49
N GLN A 295 21.35 -20.17 0.94
CA GLN A 295 21.41 -19.47 -0.35
C GLN A 295 22.19 -18.15 -0.26
N SER A 296 22.40 -17.49 -1.40
CA SER A 296 23.03 -16.17 -1.46
C SER A 296 22.18 -15.12 -0.74
N ARG A 297 22.84 -14.05 -0.27
CA ARG A 297 22.18 -12.87 0.31
C ARG A 297 21.20 -12.25 -0.69
N ALA A 298 20.20 -11.54 -0.17
CA ALA A 298 19.14 -10.95 -0.98
C ALA A 298 19.63 -9.74 -1.81
N LEU A 299 20.56 -8.95 -1.27
CA LEU A 299 21.07 -7.74 -1.90
C LEU A 299 22.51 -7.89 -2.40
N PRO A 300 22.95 -7.04 -3.35
CA PRO A 300 24.36 -6.82 -3.63
C PRO A 300 25.14 -6.33 -2.39
N GLU A 301 26.43 -6.68 -2.30
CA GLU A 301 27.27 -6.39 -1.12
C GLU A 301 27.48 -4.88 -0.86
N ASP A 302 27.50 -4.07 -1.93
CA ASP A 302 27.57 -2.62 -1.86
C ASP A 302 26.34 -2.00 -1.18
N LEU A 303 25.15 -2.62 -1.31
CA LEU A 303 23.97 -2.18 -0.57
C LEU A 303 24.04 -2.54 0.91
N TYR A 304 24.56 -3.73 1.26
CA TYR A 304 24.74 -4.08 2.67
C TYR A 304 25.73 -3.17 3.39
N SER A 305 26.75 -2.70 2.68
CA SER A 305 27.73 -1.74 3.18
C SER A 305 27.09 -0.42 3.65
N LEU A 306 25.89 -0.06 3.18
CA LEU A 306 25.14 1.10 3.67
C LEU A 306 24.74 0.97 5.14
N TRP A 307 24.48 -0.26 5.61
CA TRP A 307 24.19 -0.52 7.02
C TRP A 307 25.46 -0.64 7.87
N ASP A 308 26.53 -1.18 7.30
CA ASP A 308 27.76 -1.49 8.04
C ASP A 308 28.65 -0.26 8.28
N ASN A 309 28.67 0.69 7.34
CA ASN A 309 29.51 1.89 7.39
C ASN A 309 28.85 3.08 8.10
N TRP A 310 27.67 2.88 8.69
CA TRP A 310 27.00 3.94 9.42
C TRP A 310 27.57 4.10 10.84
N GLU A 311 28.22 5.24 11.08
CA GLU A 311 28.48 5.74 12.43
C GLU A 311 27.49 6.85 12.77
N PRO A 312 26.87 6.81 13.97
CA PRO A 312 25.99 7.88 14.39
C PRO A 312 26.79 9.19 14.47
N SER A 313 26.33 10.20 13.74
CA SER A 313 26.86 11.57 13.82
C SER A 313 26.92 12.00 15.28
N GLN A 314 28.10 12.42 15.78
CA GLN A 314 28.25 12.96 17.14
C GLN A 314 27.63 14.37 17.30
N ASP A 315 26.99 14.92 16.27
CA ASP A 315 26.23 16.15 16.39
C ASP A 315 24.85 15.87 16.98
N GLY A 316 24.84 15.70 18.30
CA GLY A 316 23.66 15.92 19.14
C GLY A 316 23.27 17.40 19.14
N ALA A 317 22.82 17.93 18.01
CA ALA A 317 22.02 19.15 18.01
C ALA A 317 20.62 18.76 18.48
N THR A 318 20.38 18.92 19.79
CA THR A 318 19.03 19.01 20.33
C THR A 318 18.28 20.10 19.58
N TYR A 319 17.50 19.73 18.56
CA TYR A 319 16.48 20.60 18.02
C TYR A 319 15.40 20.70 19.09
N ASN A 320 15.41 21.84 19.80
CA ASN A 320 14.40 22.16 20.79
C ASN A 320 13.02 22.05 20.15
N ARG A 321 12.23 21.11 20.65
CA ARG A 321 10.78 21.02 20.45
C ARG A 321 10.12 22.14 21.24
N SER A 322 10.26 23.39 20.80
CA SER A 322 9.56 24.57 21.34
C SER A 322 9.84 25.82 20.51
N GLU A 323 9.45 25.82 19.24
CA GLU A 323 8.99 27.05 18.60
C GLU A 323 7.66 26.72 17.91
N SER A 324 6.58 26.91 18.67
CA SER A 324 5.28 27.22 18.12
C SER A 324 5.43 28.50 17.29
N LEU A 325 5.22 28.42 15.98
CA LEU A 325 4.85 29.61 15.23
C LEU A 325 3.43 29.98 15.67
N ASP A 326 3.36 30.83 16.69
CA ASP A 326 2.16 31.55 17.08
C ASP A 326 1.77 32.49 15.92
N LEU A 327 0.95 31.96 15.01
CA LEU A 327 0.14 32.81 14.13
C LEU A 327 -1.09 33.24 14.93
N GLU A 328 -0.93 34.37 15.63
CA GLU A 328 -2.03 35.15 16.18
C GLU A 328 -3.10 35.44 15.10
N PRO A 329 -4.40 35.30 15.40
CA PRO A 329 -5.47 35.59 14.47
C PRO A 329 -5.55 37.10 14.22
N THR A 330 -5.17 37.54 13.02
CA THR A 330 -5.41 38.92 12.57
C THR A 330 -6.90 39.24 12.60
N LYS A 331 -7.28 40.18 13.46
CA LYS A 331 -8.60 40.81 13.55
C LYS A 331 -9.02 41.40 12.20
N PRO A 332 -10.33 41.36 11.86
CA PRO A 332 -10.84 42.05 10.68
C PRO A 332 -10.74 43.56 10.89
N SER A 333 -10.09 44.25 9.95
CA SER A 333 -10.09 45.73 9.92
C SER A 333 -11.44 46.26 9.41
N PRO A 334 -11.91 47.40 9.93
CA PRO A 334 -13.29 47.87 9.75
C PRO A 334 -13.52 48.46 8.36
N MET A 335 -14.64 48.09 7.72
CA MET A 335 -15.15 48.81 6.55
C MET A 335 -15.55 50.22 6.97
N LEU A 336 -14.91 51.19 6.32
CA LEU A 336 -15.24 52.61 6.40
C LEU A 336 -16.65 52.83 5.83
N THR A 337 -17.52 53.39 6.65
CA THR A 337 -18.81 53.91 6.27
C THR A 337 -18.65 55.20 5.48
N THR A 338 -19.37 55.34 4.37
CA THR A 338 -19.74 56.67 3.85
C THR A 338 -21.16 56.58 3.30
N ARG A 339 -22.05 57.38 3.88
CA ARG A 339 -23.46 57.50 3.53
C ARG A 339 -23.67 58.61 2.48
N GLN A 340 -24.67 58.36 1.61
CA GLN A 340 -25.63 59.30 0.98
C GLN A 340 -25.07 60.33 -0.01
N SER A 341 -25.73 60.72 -1.11
CA SER A 341 -27.08 60.53 -1.68
C SER A 341 -26.96 60.82 -3.21
N ASP A 342 -27.82 60.32 -4.10
CA ASP A 342 -29.02 61.05 -4.56
C ASP A 342 -29.86 60.21 -5.54
N ARG A 343 -31.13 60.61 -5.65
CA ARG A 343 -32.28 59.99 -6.31
C ARG A 343 -32.25 60.14 -7.84
N ASN A 344 -32.81 59.18 -8.60
CA ASN A 344 -34.17 59.28 -9.21
C ASN A 344 -34.56 57.97 -9.93
N PRO A 345 -35.87 57.67 -10.09
CA PRO A 345 -36.43 56.42 -10.59
C PRO A 345 -36.80 56.49 -12.08
N ASP A 346 -37.42 55.41 -12.57
CA ASP A 346 -37.99 55.15 -13.90
C ASP A 346 -37.08 54.32 -14.82
N ASP A 347 -37.29 53.00 -14.83
CA ASP A 347 -38.01 52.43 -15.98
C ASP A 347 -38.68 51.09 -15.65
N ASN A 348 -39.83 50.90 -16.29
CA ASN A 348 -40.87 49.94 -15.98
C ASN A 348 -40.98 48.93 -17.14
N LEU A 349 -41.47 47.73 -16.82
CA LEU A 349 -42.20 46.80 -17.71
C LEU A 349 -41.47 45.86 -18.69
N ALA A 350 -42.11 44.68 -18.79
CA ALA A 350 -42.05 43.61 -19.78
C ALA A 350 -40.94 42.54 -19.59
N ARG A 351 -41.22 41.23 -19.49
CA ARG A 351 -42.44 40.44 -19.74
C ARG A 351 -42.31 39.07 -19.06
N ARG A 352 -43.41 38.64 -18.45
CA ARG A 352 -43.72 37.27 -18.03
C ARG A 352 -44.27 36.46 -19.21
N ALA A 353 -44.40 35.15 -19.00
CA ALA A 353 -45.15 34.13 -19.77
C ALA A 353 -44.31 33.37 -20.82
N LEU A 354 -44.47 32.07 -21.07
CA LEU A 354 -45.16 30.89 -20.50
C LEU A 354 -44.87 29.78 -21.54
N GLY A 355 -44.81 28.49 -21.17
CA GLY A 355 -44.95 27.43 -22.18
C GLY A 355 -44.40 26.06 -21.82
N SER A 356 -45.27 25.19 -21.32
CA SER A 356 -45.05 23.77 -21.06
C SER A 356 -45.25 22.90 -22.32
N LEU A 357 -44.40 21.85 -22.45
CA LEU A 357 -44.63 20.50 -23.04
C LEU A 357 -45.00 20.39 -24.55
N PRO A 358 -44.80 19.23 -25.25
CA PRO A 358 -44.84 17.85 -24.74
C PRO A 358 -43.86 16.80 -25.33
N SER A 359 -43.99 15.61 -24.74
CA SER A 359 -43.48 14.28 -25.08
C SER A 359 -43.83 13.73 -26.47
N THR A 360 -42.91 12.98 -27.09
CA THR A 360 -43.12 11.95 -28.15
C THR A 360 -41.93 10.98 -28.07
N SER A 361 -42.13 9.71 -27.67
CA SER A 361 -42.44 8.51 -28.48
C SER A 361 -41.25 7.90 -29.22
N THR A 362 -40.75 6.79 -28.64
CA THR A 362 -40.34 5.51 -29.25
C THR A 362 -40.17 5.42 -30.77
N GLU A 363 -38.92 5.15 -31.17
CA GLU A 363 -38.39 4.38 -32.33
C GLU A 363 -36.85 4.47 -32.11
N ASP A 364 -35.98 3.46 -32.26
CA ASP A 364 -35.92 2.34 -33.17
C ASP A 364 -34.74 1.40 -32.76
N MET A 365 -34.61 0.26 -33.44
CA MET A 365 -33.40 -0.58 -33.68
C MET A 365 -33.41 -2.04 -33.19
N ALA A 366 -33.59 -2.90 -34.20
CA ALA A 366 -33.29 -4.32 -34.27
C ALA A 366 -31.76 -4.61 -34.30
N PRO A 367 -31.32 -5.86 -34.05
CA PRO A 367 -29.93 -6.19 -33.74
C PRO A 367 -29.08 -6.48 -34.98
N PHE A 368 -27.82 -6.03 -34.95
CA PHE A 368 -26.79 -6.40 -35.93
C PHE A 368 -26.14 -7.75 -35.57
N GLN A 369 -26.09 -8.63 -36.58
CA GLN A 369 -25.42 -9.92 -36.58
C GLN A 369 -23.90 -9.78 -36.76
N HIS A 370 -23.17 -10.69 -36.12
CA HIS A 370 -21.74 -10.91 -36.30
C HIS A 370 -21.43 -11.54 -37.67
N HIS A 371 -20.37 -11.04 -38.31
CA HIS A 371 -19.43 -11.82 -39.10
C HIS A 371 -18.00 -11.47 -38.71
#